data_AF-A0A8H5F1C2-F1
#
_entry.id   AF-A0A8H5F1C2-F1
#
_cell.length_a   1.000
_cell.length_b   1.000
_cell.length_c   1.000
_cell.angle_alpha   90.00
_cell.angle_beta   90.00
_cell.angle_gamma   90.00
#
_symmetry.space_group_name_H-M   'P 1'
#
loop_
_entity.id
_entity.type
_entity.pdbx_description
1 polymer ?
#
loop_
_entity_poly.entity_id
_entity_poly.type
_entity_poly.pdbx_seq_one_letter_code
_entity_poly.pdbx_strand_id
1 'polypeptide(L)'
;MSSSHTNGPRVHGDMPPSSSSAASLSNSSATGLPPLSLSILGVEPLDEFIKEVADFVHHMIVTRPEHLGGVVEVEAKIGLIVDRAAGGRLKLPVLVETVLDPNAPLDIRFESNMSSTQHRHYNTLLNSLKTDQPTASPLDYSHLYLLDNFFPAPSDPASDSGRGGDKVRVTRDEKTSQVVQCVKKIRLGDLNVWSPHHKADWRVSVNLEVPVQHPLGSPSYTRRKDRMRYTHEEFVIDLTQVTTHSAPNAPPQQILHELELEIARPELLLATAAKRNDVTVSEHERSAFDELIRAFVNNARILVKNSMTEGGW
;
A
#
# COMPACT_ATOMS: atom_id res chain seq x y z
N MET A 1 -88.74 -36.72 -10.94
CA MET A 1 -88.33 -35.38 -11.45
C MET A 1 -86.87 -35.52 -11.86
N SER A 2 -86.62 -36.10 -13.04
CA SER A 2 -86.21 -35.41 -14.29
C SER A 2 -84.85 -34.71 -14.12
N SER A 3 -83.74 -35.33 -14.53
CA SER A 3 -83.01 -35.10 -15.83
C SER A 3 -82.25 -33.75 -15.81
N SER A 4 -81.00 -33.57 -16.24
CA SER A 4 -80.19 -34.24 -17.27
C SER A 4 -78.75 -33.68 -17.26
N HIS A 5 -77.84 -34.47 -17.82
CA HIS A 5 -76.48 -34.16 -18.33
C HIS A 5 -76.33 -32.82 -19.09
N THR A 6 -75.09 -32.30 -19.20
CA THR A 6 -74.31 -32.20 -20.46
C THR A 6 -72.86 -31.71 -20.24
N ASN A 7 -72.07 -31.92 -21.29
CA ASN A 7 -70.62 -32.07 -21.40
C ASN A 7 -69.96 -30.82 -22.06
N GLY A 8 -68.71 -30.51 -21.70
CA GLY A 8 -67.70 -29.80 -22.53
C GLY A 8 -67.91 -28.29 -22.82
N PRO A 9 -66.90 -27.58 -23.39
CA PRO A 9 -65.71 -28.09 -24.07
C PRO A 9 -64.34 -27.59 -23.56
N ARG A 10 -63.30 -28.31 -23.99
CA ARG A 10 -61.87 -27.95 -23.97
C ARG A 10 -61.63 -26.69 -24.80
N VAL A 11 -60.85 -25.76 -24.27
CA VAL A 11 -60.30 -24.63 -25.04
C VAL A 11 -58.83 -24.92 -25.32
N HIS A 12 -58.55 -25.25 -26.58
CA HIS A 12 -57.25 -25.11 -27.21
C HIS A 12 -56.92 -23.61 -27.29
N GLY A 13 -55.76 -23.21 -26.76
CA GLY A 13 -55.17 -21.90 -26.97
C GLY A 13 -53.84 -22.09 -27.68
N ASP A 14 -53.81 -21.71 -28.95
CA ASP A 14 -52.69 -21.81 -29.87
C ASP A 14 -51.46 -21.02 -29.40
N MET A 15 -50.29 -21.61 -29.65
CA MET A 15 -48.99 -20.92 -29.68
C MET A 15 -49.01 -19.79 -30.72
N PRO A 16 -48.54 -18.58 -30.40
CA PRO A 16 -48.09 -17.65 -31.42
C PRO A 16 -46.68 -18.02 -31.91
N PRO A 17 -46.35 -17.71 -33.18
CA PRO A 17 -45.16 -18.20 -33.84
C PRO A 17 -43.88 -17.50 -33.36
N SER A 18 -42.80 -18.27 -33.43
CA SER A 18 -41.40 -17.87 -33.33
C SER A 18 -41.09 -16.59 -34.12
N SER A 19 -40.85 -15.48 -33.42
CA SER A 19 -40.12 -14.35 -33.99
C SER A 19 -38.64 -14.70 -33.99
N SER A 20 -38.22 -15.40 -35.04
CA SER A 20 -36.82 -15.51 -35.43
C SER A 20 -36.30 -14.11 -35.78
N SER A 21 -35.73 -13.43 -34.79
CA SER A 21 -34.91 -12.24 -35.02
C SER A 21 -33.75 -12.66 -35.89
N ALA A 22 -33.80 -12.25 -37.17
CA ALA A 22 -32.74 -12.44 -38.13
C ALA A 22 -31.45 -11.85 -37.54
N ALA A 23 -30.54 -12.72 -37.12
CA ALA A 23 -29.18 -12.36 -36.83
C ALA A 23 -28.59 -11.83 -38.15
N SER A 24 -28.40 -10.51 -38.20
CA SER A 24 -27.56 -9.88 -39.20
C SER A 24 -26.16 -10.46 -39.07
N LEU A 25 -25.86 -11.45 -39.91
CA LEU A 25 -24.52 -11.96 -40.16
C LEU A 25 -23.69 -10.83 -40.80
N SER A 26 -23.19 -9.95 -39.95
CA SER A 26 -22.10 -9.06 -40.30
C SER A 26 -20.79 -9.75 -39.97
N ASN A 27 -20.06 -10.00 -41.04
CA ASN A 27 -18.71 -10.52 -41.09
C ASN A 27 -17.79 -9.66 -40.22
N SER A 28 -17.27 -10.22 -39.14
CA SER A 28 -15.96 -9.83 -38.62
C SER A 28 -15.38 -11.01 -37.85
N SER A 29 -14.33 -11.58 -38.44
CA SER A 29 -13.45 -12.58 -37.86
C SER A 29 -12.71 -11.98 -36.65
N ALA A 30 -13.38 -11.89 -35.52
CA ALA A 30 -12.75 -11.72 -34.22
C ALA A 30 -12.57 -13.13 -33.62
N THR A 31 -11.37 -13.68 -33.76
CA THR A 31 -10.93 -14.95 -33.16
C THR A 31 -10.74 -14.83 -31.65
N GLY A 32 -11.76 -14.37 -30.92
CA GLY A 32 -11.78 -14.28 -29.47
C GLY A 32 -12.96 -15.07 -28.93
N LEU A 33 -12.69 -16.06 -28.08
CA LEU A 33 -13.74 -16.62 -27.23
C LEU A 33 -14.36 -15.47 -26.41
N PRO A 34 -15.69 -15.45 -26.22
CA PRO A 34 -16.32 -14.45 -25.39
C PRO A 34 -15.75 -14.52 -23.96
N PRO A 35 -15.61 -13.39 -23.25
CA PRO A 35 -15.17 -13.40 -21.87
C PRO A 35 -16.15 -14.21 -21.01
N LEU A 36 -15.61 -14.96 -20.05
CA LEU A 36 -16.41 -15.65 -19.06
C LEU A 36 -17.11 -14.62 -18.15
N SER A 37 -18.29 -14.98 -17.64
CA SER A 37 -18.94 -14.22 -16.57
C SER A 37 -18.05 -14.23 -15.31
N LEU A 38 -18.00 -13.11 -14.58
CA LEU A 38 -17.20 -12.96 -13.35
C LEU A 38 -17.53 -14.03 -12.30
N SER A 39 -18.81 -14.37 -12.17
CA SER A 39 -19.30 -15.48 -11.34
C SER A 39 -20.70 -15.90 -11.79
N ILE A 40 -21.28 -16.92 -11.15
CA ILE A 40 -22.68 -17.32 -11.36
C ILE A 40 -23.68 -16.20 -11.06
N LEU A 41 -23.27 -15.17 -10.31
CA LEU A 41 -24.07 -13.98 -9.98
C LEU A 41 -23.70 -12.76 -10.83
N GLY A 42 -22.71 -12.88 -11.72
CA GLY A 42 -22.20 -11.74 -12.52
C GLY A 42 -21.40 -10.72 -11.70
N VAL A 43 -21.00 -11.05 -10.47
CA VAL A 43 -20.26 -10.18 -9.55
C VAL A 43 -18.90 -10.81 -9.23
N GLU A 44 -17.84 -10.00 -9.23
CA GLU A 44 -16.50 -10.45 -8.78
C GLU A 44 -16.50 -10.62 -7.25
N PRO A 45 -16.05 -11.78 -6.73
CA PRO A 45 -15.96 -11.98 -5.29
C PRO A 45 -14.93 -11.01 -4.69
N LEU A 46 -15.16 -10.64 -3.43
CA LEU A 46 -14.25 -9.77 -2.69
C LEU A 46 -12.88 -10.44 -2.50
N ASP A 47 -11.81 -9.72 -2.79
CA ASP A 47 -10.46 -10.11 -2.40
C ASP A 47 -10.29 -9.86 -0.89
N GLU A 48 -10.37 -10.94 -0.10
CA GLU A 48 -10.23 -10.89 1.36
C GLU A 48 -8.89 -10.28 1.80
N PHE A 49 -7.82 -10.47 1.03
CA PHE A 49 -6.51 -9.90 1.35
C PHE A 49 -6.56 -8.38 1.28
N ILE A 50 -7.08 -7.85 0.17
CA ILE A 50 -7.21 -6.39 -0.02
C ILE A 50 -8.15 -5.82 1.04
N LYS A 51 -9.25 -6.51 1.30
CA LYS A 51 -10.21 -6.11 2.34
C LYS A 51 -9.54 -6.01 3.71
N GLU A 52 -8.72 -6.98 4.09
CA GLU A 52 -8.01 -6.99 5.37
C GLU A 52 -7.06 -5.79 5.51
N VAL A 53 -6.30 -5.48 4.44
CA VAL A 53 -5.43 -4.29 4.42
C VAL A 53 -6.27 -3.01 4.51
N ALA A 54 -7.40 -2.94 3.79
CA ALA A 54 -8.28 -1.79 3.80
C ALA A 54 -8.92 -1.57 5.18
N ASP A 55 -9.39 -2.64 5.83
CA ASP A 55 -9.94 -2.61 7.18
C ASP A 55 -8.90 -2.14 8.20
N PHE A 56 -7.68 -2.66 8.13
CA PHE A 56 -6.58 -2.23 8.98
C PHE A 56 -6.27 -0.73 8.81
N VAL A 57 -6.07 -0.26 7.57
CA VAL A 57 -5.74 1.15 7.30
C VAL A 57 -6.89 2.06 7.73
N HIS A 58 -8.14 1.67 7.40
CA HIS A 58 -9.33 2.43 7.80
C HIS A 58 -9.45 2.52 9.32
N HIS A 59 -9.27 1.41 10.03
CA HIS A 59 -9.30 1.37 11.49
C HIS A 59 -8.27 2.34 12.08
N MET A 60 -7.01 2.28 11.63
CA MET A 60 -5.95 3.19 12.09
C MET A 60 -6.27 4.66 11.83
N ILE A 61 -6.91 4.96 10.69
CA ILE A 61 -7.34 6.32 10.35
C ILE A 61 -8.45 6.79 11.30
N VAL A 62 -9.51 6.01 11.52
CA VAL A 62 -10.69 6.45 12.28
C VAL A 62 -10.47 6.45 13.79
N THR A 63 -9.53 5.65 14.30
CA THR A 63 -9.18 5.63 15.73
C THR A 63 -7.97 6.50 16.08
N ARG A 64 -7.47 7.30 15.13
CA ARG A 64 -6.31 8.16 15.38
C ARG A 64 -6.62 9.24 16.43
N PRO A 65 -5.63 9.68 17.21
CA PRO A 65 -5.81 10.76 18.18
C PRO A 65 -5.94 12.13 17.48
N GLU A 66 -7.15 12.54 17.12
CA GLU A 66 -7.41 13.79 16.37
C GLU A 66 -6.87 15.05 17.05
N HIS A 67 -6.84 15.08 18.39
CA HIS A 67 -6.35 16.21 19.17
C HIS A 67 -4.86 16.53 18.97
N LEU A 68 -4.07 15.58 18.44
CA LEU A 68 -2.65 15.81 18.13
C LEU A 68 -2.46 16.59 16.82
N GLY A 69 -3.48 16.64 15.96
CA GLY A 69 -3.36 17.14 14.60
C GLY A 69 -2.36 16.33 13.77
N GLY A 70 -1.90 16.90 12.66
CA GLY A 70 -0.90 16.27 11.79
C GLY A 70 -1.48 15.52 10.60
N VAL A 71 -0.57 14.98 9.79
CA VAL A 71 -0.89 14.35 8.50
C VAL A 71 -0.76 12.84 8.64
N VAL A 72 -1.78 12.11 8.19
CA VAL A 72 -1.72 10.64 8.12
C VAL A 72 -0.86 10.24 6.94
N GLU A 73 0.11 9.36 7.19
CA GLU A 73 0.98 8.77 6.18
C GLU A 73 0.73 7.26 6.16
N VAL A 74 0.40 6.72 4.98
CA VAL A 74 0.26 5.28 4.75
C VAL A 74 1.34 4.86 3.75
N GLU A 75 2.23 3.98 4.20
CA GLU A 75 3.38 3.52 3.44
C GLU A 75 3.49 1.99 3.48
N ALA A 76 3.90 1.37 2.37
CA ALA A 76 4.33 0.00 2.28
C ALA A 76 5.85 0.01 2.15
N LYS A 77 6.54 -0.64 3.10
CA LYS A 77 7.99 -0.82 3.04
C LYS A 77 8.31 -2.22 2.55
N ILE A 78 9.27 -2.34 1.64
CA ILE A 78 9.76 -3.63 1.14
C ILE A 78 11.00 -4.05 1.94
N GLY A 79 11.03 -5.30 2.40
CA GLY A 79 12.07 -5.76 3.32
C GLY A 79 11.94 -7.24 3.63
N LEU A 80 12.35 -7.64 4.83
CA LEU A 80 12.24 -9.02 5.31
C LEU A 80 11.57 -9.09 6.68
N ILE A 81 10.70 -10.07 6.86
CA ILE A 81 10.21 -10.43 8.20
C ILE A 81 11.17 -11.48 8.74
N VAL A 82 11.82 -11.18 9.87
CA VAL A 82 12.85 -12.01 10.50
C VAL A 82 12.31 -12.55 11.81
N ASP A 83 12.38 -13.86 11.96
CA ASP A 83 12.17 -14.54 13.24
C ASP A 83 13.37 -14.24 14.15
N ARG A 84 13.12 -13.67 15.34
CA ARG A 84 14.19 -13.26 16.24
C ARG A 84 14.92 -14.44 16.86
N ALA A 85 14.21 -15.53 17.15
CA ALA A 85 14.78 -16.72 17.76
C ALA A 85 15.66 -17.48 16.75
N ALA A 86 15.19 -17.62 15.51
CA ALA A 86 15.94 -18.29 14.44
C ALA A 86 17.02 -17.38 13.80
N GLY A 87 16.88 -16.06 13.94
CA GLY A 87 17.79 -15.08 13.34
C GLY A 87 17.72 -14.97 11.81
N GLY A 88 16.76 -15.65 11.18
CA GLY A 88 16.59 -15.70 9.73
C GLY A 88 15.19 -15.29 9.29
N ARG A 89 14.99 -15.17 7.97
CA ARG A 89 13.67 -14.87 7.40
C ARG A 89 12.63 -15.87 7.91
N LEU A 90 11.49 -15.35 8.35
CA LEU A 90 10.36 -16.11 8.86
C LEU A 90 9.96 -17.21 7.88
N LYS A 91 9.62 -18.39 8.42
CA LYS A 91 9.09 -19.52 7.65
C LYS A 91 7.77 -19.96 8.27
N LEU A 92 6.70 -19.89 7.48
CA LEU A 92 5.37 -20.34 7.88
C LEU A 92 4.94 -21.50 6.98
N PRO A 93 4.11 -22.44 7.49
CA PRO A 93 3.56 -23.53 6.70
C PRO A 93 2.37 -23.05 5.83
N VAL A 94 2.54 -21.95 5.10
CA VAL A 94 1.54 -21.41 4.17
C VAL A 94 2.17 -21.25 2.78
N LEU A 95 1.34 -21.38 1.74
CA LEU A 95 1.82 -21.41 0.36
C LEU A 95 1.76 -20.06 -0.32
N VAL A 96 0.88 -19.16 0.13
CA VAL A 96 0.61 -17.90 -0.56
C VAL A 96 0.96 -16.71 0.32
N GLU A 97 1.01 -15.53 -0.32
CA GLU A 97 1.12 -14.27 0.39
C GLU A 97 0.07 -14.19 1.51
N THR A 98 0.52 -13.88 2.73
CA THR A 98 -0.32 -13.97 3.92
C THR A 98 -0.12 -12.74 4.80
N VAL A 99 -1.22 -12.08 5.16
CA VAL A 99 -1.26 -11.07 6.21
C VAL A 99 -1.02 -11.75 7.55
N LEU A 100 -0.04 -11.28 8.32
CA LEU A 100 0.22 -11.80 9.65
C LEU A 100 -0.66 -11.07 10.67
N ASP A 101 -1.35 -11.83 11.51
CA ASP A 101 -2.09 -11.29 12.65
C ASP A 101 -1.13 -10.53 13.59
N PRO A 102 -1.31 -9.20 13.78
CA PRO A 102 -0.47 -8.41 14.68
C PRO A 102 -0.53 -8.86 16.15
N ASN A 103 -1.60 -9.57 16.55
CA ASN A 103 -1.81 -10.08 17.90
C ASN A 103 -1.29 -11.52 18.08
N ALA A 104 -0.90 -12.20 17.00
CA ALA A 104 -0.30 -13.51 17.11
C ALA A 104 1.02 -13.41 17.90
N PRO A 105 1.34 -14.39 18.77
CA PRO A 105 2.54 -14.38 19.60
C PRO A 105 3.79 -14.77 18.78
N LEU A 106 4.00 -14.12 17.63
CA LEU A 106 5.16 -14.30 16.76
C LEU A 106 6.28 -13.35 17.20
N ASP A 107 7.42 -13.90 17.59
CA ASP A 107 8.61 -13.10 17.91
C ASP A 107 9.37 -12.68 16.66
N ILE A 108 8.82 -11.68 15.97
CA ILE A 108 9.32 -11.21 14.68
C ILE A 108 9.83 -9.77 14.74
N ARG A 109 10.67 -9.42 13.76
CA ARG A 109 11.02 -8.04 13.41
C ARG A 109 10.94 -7.86 11.91
N PHE A 110 10.61 -6.65 11.48
CA PHE A 110 10.73 -6.30 10.07
C PHE A 110 12.02 -5.52 9.85
N GLU A 111 12.79 -5.94 8.87
CA GLU A 111 14.01 -5.29 8.42
C GLU A 111 13.72 -4.59 7.10
N SER A 112 13.51 -3.28 7.16
CA SER A 112 13.39 -2.42 5.98
C SER A 112 14.78 -2.20 5.37
N ASN A 113 15.29 -3.19 4.66
CA ASN A 113 16.58 -3.13 4.00
C ASN A 113 16.63 -4.11 2.82
N MET A 114 17.48 -3.81 1.85
CA MET A 114 17.82 -4.72 0.76
C MET A 114 19.30 -4.67 0.44
N SER A 115 19.77 -5.61 -0.38
CA SER A 115 21.14 -5.56 -0.90
C SER A 115 21.34 -4.37 -1.85
N SER A 116 22.58 -3.90 -1.98
CA SER A 116 22.93 -2.86 -2.96
C SER A 116 22.65 -3.29 -4.41
N THR A 117 22.74 -4.59 -4.69
CA THR A 117 22.37 -5.17 -6.00
C THR A 117 20.87 -5.06 -6.26
N GLN A 118 20.02 -5.39 -5.28
CA GLN A 118 18.57 -5.20 -5.40
C GLN A 118 18.22 -3.71 -5.55
N HIS A 119 18.85 -2.84 -4.78
CA HIS A 119 18.66 -1.39 -4.91
C HIS A 119 19.01 -0.90 -6.32
N ARG A 120 20.15 -1.34 -6.88
CA ARG A 120 20.53 -1.03 -8.27
C ARG A 120 19.51 -1.57 -9.27
N HIS A 121 19.03 -2.80 -9.09
CA HIS A 121 18.02 -3.41 -9.94
C HIS A 121 16.74 -2.57 -9.98
N TYR A 122 16.20 -2.17 -8.82
CA TYR A 122 15.01 -1.32 -8.74
C TYR A 122 15.24 0.05 -9.39
N ASN A 123 16.41 0.66 -9.19
CA ASN A 123 16.75 1.93 -9.83
C ASN A 123 16.71 1.79 -11.36
N THR A 124 17.30 0.73 -11.91
CA THR A 124 17.25 0.47 -13.36
C THR A 124 15.82 0.26 -13.86
N LEU A 125 15.04 -0.56 -13.15
CA LEU A 125 13.64 -0.87 -13.48
C LEU A 125 12.75 0.39 -13.48
N LEU A 126 12.82 1.21 -12.43
CA LEU A 126 11.97 2.40 -12.32
C LEU A 126 12.37 3.48 -13.35
N ASN A 127 13.66 3.61 -13.65
CA ASN A 127 14.13 4.52 -14.70
C ASN A 127 13.73 4.05 -16.11
N SER A 128 13.72 2.74 -16.38
CA SER A 128 13.24 2.22 -17.67
C SER A 128 11.73 2.48 -17.84
N LEU A 129 10.94 2.26 -16.78
CA LEU A 129 9.50 2.59 -16.80
C LEU A 129 9.23 4.07 -17.07
N LYS A 130 10.10 4.98 -16.62
CA LYS A 130 10.00 6.42 -16.97
C LYS A 130 10.25 6.69 -18.45
N THR A 131 11.13 5.92 -19.10
CA THR A 131 11.59 6.15 -20.47
C THR A 131 10.70 5.47 -21.51
N ASP A 132 10.18 4.28 -21.18
CA ASP A 132 9.53 3.37 -22.13
C ASP A 132 7.99 3.47 -22.16
N GLN A 133 7.37 4.41 -21.44
CA GLN A 133 5.91 4.52 -21.34
C GLN A 133 5.28 5.51 -22.36
N PRO A 134 4.48 5.02 -23.32
CA PRO A 134 3.42 5.79 -23.96
C PRO A 134 2.10 5.57 -23.20
N THR A 135 2.02 5.96 -21.93
CA THR A 135 0.82 5.79 -21.09
C THR A 135 0.07 7.12 -20.92
N ALA A 136 -1.22 7.04 -20.59
CA ALA A 136 -2.04 8.21 -20.27
C ALA A 136 -1.61 8.91 -18.96
N SER A 137 -0.89 8.20 -18.07
CA SER A 137 -0.38 8.68 -16.77
C SER A 137 1.13 8.41 -16.68
N PRO A 138 2.01 9.34 -17.11
CA PRO A 138 3.45 9.12 -17.05
C PRO A 138 3.98 9.15 -15.61
N LEU A 139 4.96 8.30 -15.31
CA LEU A 139 5.74 8.35 -14.07
C LEU A 139 6.48 9.70 -13.99
N ASP A 140 6.47 10.42 -12.88
CA ASP A 140 7.35 11.58 -12.63
C ASP A 140 8.60 11.15 -11.84
N TYR A 141 9.69 11.93 -11.91
CA TYR A 141 10.95 11.60 -11.25
C TYR A 141 11.60 12.84 -10.61
N SER A 142 12.07 12.69 -9.38
CA SER A 142 12.94 13.65 -8.72
C SER A 142 14.03 12.96 -7.90
N HIS A 143 15.18 13.63 -7.76
CA HIS A 143 16.31 13.14 -7.00
C HIS A 143 16.62 14.09 -5.84
N LEU A 144 16.39 13.62 -4.62
CA LEU A 144 16.49 14.42 -3.40
C LEU A 144 17.68 13.99 -2.57
N TYR A 145 18.46 14.97 -2.12
CA TYR A 145 19.54 14.79 -1.15
C TYR A 145 19.11 15.48 0.14
N LEU A 146 18.76 14.67 1.14
CA LEU A 146 18.15 15.15 2.37
C LEU A 146 19.03 14.83 3.58
N LEU A 147 18.99 15.71 4.57
CA LEU A 147 19.64 15.52 5.87
C LEU A 147 18.57 15.48 6.95
N ASP A 148 18.39 14.32 7.59
CA ASP A 148 17.53 14.16 8.75
C ASP A 148 18.35 14.30 10.04
N ASN A 149 18.00 15.29 10.86
CA ASN A 149 18.54 15.49 12.20
C ASN A 149 17.49 15.07 13.24
N PHE A 150 17.87 14.20 14.17
CA PHE A 150 16.96 13.69 15.20
C PHE A 150 17.27 14.27 16.56
N PHE A 151 16.30 14.92 17.17
CA PHE A 151 16.41 15.54 18.49
C PHE A 151 15.61 14.71 19.51
N PRO A 152 16.08 14.62 20.76
CA PRO A 152 15.24 14.10 21.84
C PRO A 152 13.94 14.92 21.92
N ALA A 153 12.79 14.26 22.09
CA ALA A 153 11.58 14.99 22.41
C ALA A 153 11.75 15.68 23.78
N PRO A 154 11.11 16.85 23.99
CA PRO A 154 10.90 17.38 25.33
C PRO A 154 10.25 16.26 26.16
N SER A 155 10.82 15.95 27.32
CA SER A 155 10.33 14.88 28.19
C SER A 155 8.84 15.06 28.48
N ASP A 156 8.00 14.25 27.85
CA ASP A 156 6.61 14.09 28.26
C ASP A 156 6.60 12.98 29.33
N PRO A 157 6.33 13.29 30.61
CA PRO A 157 6.34 12.28 31.67
C PRO A 157 5.29 11.16 31.46
N ALA A 158 4.41 11.26 30.46
CA ALA A 158 3.46 10.24 30.07
C ALA A 158 3.94 9.29 28.95
N SER A 159 5.06 9.55 28.27
CA SER A 159 5.51 8.73 27.12
C SER A 159 6.48 7.62 27.53
N ASP A 160 5.97 6.61 28.26
CA ASP A 160 6.70 5.36 28.55
C ASP A 160 6.71 4.38 27.35
N SER A 161 6.60 4.89 26.13
CA SER A 161 6.70 4.08 24.93
C SER A 161 8.14 4.07 24.44
N GLY A 162 8.95 3.14 24.97
CA GLY A 162 10.32 2.82 24.50
C GLY A 162 10.44 2.37 23.04
N ARG A 163 9.53 2.80 22.15
CA ARG A 163 9.43 2.46 20.73
C ARG A 163 9.66 3.71 19.87
N GLY A 164 10.88 4.24 19.81
CA GLY A 164 11.38 5.12 18.72
C GLY A 164 10.62 6.40 18.32
N GLY A 165 9.45 6.69 18.91
CA GLY A 165 8.50 7.75 18.51
C GLY A 165 8.65 9.06 19.28
N ASP A 166 9.58 9.13 20.25
CA ASP A 166 9.84 10.32 21.05
C ASP A 166 11.01 11.15 20.52
N LYS A 167 11.16 11.21 19.20
CA LYS A 167 12.17 12.06 18.58
C LYS A 167 11.53 13.02 17.60
N VAL A 168 12.01 14.26 17.63
CA VAL A 168 11.67 15.26 16.62
C VAL A 168 12.66 15.09 15.47
N ARG A 169 12.13 14.90 14.26
CA ARG A 169 12.92 14.84 13.02
C ARG A 169 12.85 16.20 12.34
N VAL A 170 14.02 16.80 12.12
CA VAL A 170 14.18 17.97 11.25
C VAL A 170 14.85 17.50 9.96
N THR A 171 14.14 17.60 8.85
CA THR A 171 14.64 17.26 7.51
C THR A 171 15.04 18.55 6.78
N ARG A 172 16.25 18.56 6.21
CA ARG A 172 16.79 19.67 5.44
C ARG A 172 17.18 19.21 4.04
N ASP A 173 17.06 20.10 3.06
CA ASP A 173 17.73 19.91 1.78
C ASP A 173 19.25 20.04 1.98
N GLU A 174 20.02 19.04 1.55
CA GLU A 174 21.45 18.96 1.83
C GLU A 174 22.24 20.10 1.18
N LYS A 175 21.80 20.59 0.01
CA LYS A 175 22.53 21.62 -0.75
C LYS A 175 22.26 23.02 -0.22
N THR A 176 21.00 23.32 0.07
CA THR A 176 20.55 24.66 0.45
C THR A 176 20.46 24.85 1.97
N SER A 177 20.53 23.76 2.75
CA SER A 177 20.32 23.74 4.19
C SER A 177 18.94 24.23 4.66
N GLN A 178 18.01 24.46 3.73
CA GLN A 178 16.64 24.87 4.04
C GLN A 178 15.89 23.74 4.76
N VAL A 179 15.11 24.09 5.78
CA VAL A 179 14.25 23.14 6.49
C VAL A 179 13.09 22.78 5.57
N VAL A 180 12.99 21.50 5.21
CA VAL A 180 11.90 20.94 4.41
C VAL A 180 10.76 20.52 5.32
N GLN A 181 11.07 19.90 6.46
CA GLN A 181 10.08 19.37 7.38
C GLN A 181 10.59 19.35 8.82
N CYS A 182 9.72 19.58 9.79
CA CYS A 182 10.01 19.42 11.22
C CYS A 182 8.81 18.76 11.89
N VAL A 183 8.94 17.46 12.21
CA VAL A 183 7.82 16.62 12.66
C VAL A 183 8.18 15.70 13.82
N LYS A 184 7.17 15.37 14.64
CA LYS A 184 7.15 14.18 15.49
C LYS A 184 6.32 13.11 14.76
N LYS A 185 6.97 12.00 14.38
CA LYS A 185 6.32 10.87 13.70
C LYS A 185 5.82 9.87 14.74
N ILE A 186 4.51 9.64 14.76
CA ILE A 186 3.83 8.73 15.69
C ILE A 186 3.35 7.52 14.90
N ARG A 187 3.78 6.31 15.29
CA ARG A 187 3.31 5.06 14.69
C ARG A 187 1.90 4.76 15.20
N LEU A 188 0.92 4.68 14.30
CA LEU A 188 -0.44 4.27 14.65
C LEU A 188 -0.56 2.74 14.63
N GLY A 189 0.01 2.09 13.62
CA GLY A 189 0.01 0.63 13.54
C GLY A 189 0.86 0.09 12.40
N ASP A 190 1.10 -1.22 12.44
CA ASP A 190 1.82 -1.99 11.43
C ASP A 190 1.07 -3.27 11.08
N LEU A 191 1.04 -3.60 9.79
CA LEU A 191 0.54 -4.87 9.27
C LEU A 191 1.63 -5.52 8.41
N ASN A 192 2.13 -6.67 8.87
CA ASN A 192 3.19 -7.40 8.17
C ASN A 192 2.56 -8.37 7.18
N VAL A 193 3.14 -8.46 5.98
CA VAL A 193 2.74 -9.41 4.95
C VAL A 193 3.93 -10.29 4.58
N TRP A 194 3.77 -11.59 4.77
CA TRP A 194 4.77 -12.59 4.42
C TRP A 194 4.54 -13.12 3.01
N SER A 195 5.59 -13.19 2.20
CA SER A 195 5.50 -13.55 0.78
C SER A 195 6.38 -14.77 0.45
N PRO A 196 5.86 -16.01 0.57
CA PRO A 196 6.66 -17.26 0.46
C PRO A 196 7.41 -17.43 -0.85
N HIS A 197 6.81 -16.97 -1.95
CA HIS A 197 7.29 -17.18 -3.31
C HIS A 197 8.21 -16.06 -3.81
N HIS A 198 8.47 -15.04 -3.00
CA HIS A 198 9.29 -13.88 -3.37
C HIS A 198 10.49 -13.75 -2.45
N LYS A 199 11.49 -12.94 -2.85
CA LYS A 199 12.72 -12.71 -2.07
C LYS A 199 12.59 -11.57 -1.05
N ALA A 200 11.46 -10.88 -1.07
CA ALA A 200 11.10 -9.85 -0.11
C ALA A 200 9.72 -10.16 0.50
N ASP A 201 9.54 -9.67 1.71
CA ASP A 201 8.27 -9.48 2.40
C ASP A 201 7.95 -7.97 2.39
N TRP A 202 6.82 -7.58 2.95
CA TRP A 202 6.48 -6.16 3.06
C TRP A 202 5.67 -5.84 4.30
N ARG A 203 5.64 -4.56 4.67
CA ARG A 203 4.90 -4.05 5.82
C ARG A 203 4.13 -2.80 5.42
N VAL A 204 2.82 -2.81 5.68
CA VAL A 204 2.02 -1.58 5.70
C VAL A 204 2.23 -0.90 7.04
N SER A 205 2.64 0.36 7.02
CA SER A 205 2.77 1.21 8.20
C SER A 205 1.79 2.38 8.07
N VAL A 206 1.04 2.65 9.13
CA VAL A 206 0.24 3.88 9.25
C VAL A 206 0.86 4.76 10.32
N ASN A 207 1.20 5.99 9.96
CA ASN A 207 1.82 6.96 10.85
C ASN A 207 1.02 8.27 10.87
N LEU A 208 1.23 9.05 11.92
CA LEU A 208 0.81 10.44 12.03
C LEU A 208 2.07 11.31 12.11
N GLU A 209 2.28 12.17 11.13
CA GLU A 209 3.35 13.16 11.14
C GLU A 209 2.83 14.48 11.68
N VAL A 210 3.13 14.77 12.95
CA VAL A 210 2.69 15.97 13.65
C VAL A 210 3.73 17.07 13.46
N PRO A 211 3.39 18.21 12.81
CA PRO A 211 4.30 19.35 12.72
C PRO A 211 4.63 19.88 14.10
N VAL A 212 5.91 20.11 14.37
CA VAL A 212 6.37 20.66 15.65
C VAL A 212 7.33 21.82 15.41
N GLN A 213 7.47 22.69 16.39
CA GLN A 213 8.48 23.74 16.35
C GLN A 213 9.88 23.14 16.32
N HIS A 214 10.80 23.85 15.66
CA HIS A 214 12.19 23.41 15.60
C HIS A 214 12.77 23.29 17.03
N PRO A 215 13.29 22.12 17.43
CA PRO A 215 13.80 21.92 18.78
C PRO A 215 15.09 22.71 19.03
N LEU A 216 15.33 23.07 20.29
CA LEU A 216 16.59 23.64 20.75
C LEU A 216 17.60 22.53 21.07
N GLY A 217 18.90 22.85 20.96
CA GLY A 217 19.98 21.92 21.28
C GLY A 217 20.61 21.27 20.06
N SER A 218 21.43 20.23 20.30
CA SER A 218 22.12 19.48 19.25
C SER A 218 21.38 18.19 18.90
N PRO A 219 21.42 17.77 17.62
CA PRO A 219 20.87 16.48 17.23
C PRO A 219 21.59 15.33 17.93
N SER A 220 20.82 14.30 18.31
CA SER A 220 21.30 13.06 18.90
C SER A 220 22.01 12.16 17.88
N TYR A 221 21.54 12.16 16.63
CA TYR A 221 22.18 11.52 15.49
C TYR A 221 21.63 12.12 14.19
N THR A 222 22.31 11.81 13.08
CA THR A 222 21.97 12.34 11.76
C THR A 222 21.87 11.19 10.76
N ARG A 223 20.96 11.31 9.79
CA ARG A 223 20.89 10.44 8.63
C ARG A 223 20.99 11.27 7.36
N ARG A 224 21.90 10.90 6.48
CA ARG A 224 21.95 11.41 5.10
C ARG A 224 21.12 10.48 4.22
N LYS A 225 20.23 11.06 3.42
CA LYS A 225 19.34 10.33 2.52
C LYS A 225 19.62 10.74 1.09
N ASP A 226 19.92 9.74 0.27
CA ASP A 226 20.00 9.84 -1.18
C ASP A 226 18.77 9.14 -1.75
N ARG A 227 17.79 9.91 -2.23
CA ARG A 227 16.44 9.45 -2.51
C ARG A 227 16.05 9.70 -3.97
N MET A 228 15.88 8.62 -4.71
CA MET A 228 15.22 8.62 -6.01
C MET A 228 13.71 8.46 -5.78
N ARG A 229 12.95 9.50 -6.09
CA ARG A 229 11.51 9.57 -5.91
C ARG A 229 10.81 9.48 -7.24
N TYR A 230 9.86 8.56 -7.35
CA TYR A 230 9.00 8.39 -8.51
C TYR A 230 7.55 8.62 -8.11
N THR A 231 6.77 9.33 -8.92
CA THR A 231 5.35 9.59 -8.64
C THR A 231 4.49 9.07 -9.78
N HIS A 232 3.45 8.31 -9.47
CA HIS A 232 2.48 7.82 -10.45
C HIS A 232 1.08 7.87 -9.84
N GLU A 233 0.22 8.69 -10.41
CA GLU A 233 -1.15 8.90 -9.93
C GLU A 233 -1.18 9.25 -8.42
N GLU A 234 -1.80 8.40 -7.59
CA GLU A 234 -1.94 8.58 -6.15
C GLU A 234 -0.78 7.99 -5.33
N PHE A 235 0.32 7.64 -5.98
CA PHE A 235 1.40 6.88 -5.37
C PHE A 235 2.77 7.53 -5.55
N VAL A 236 3.56 7.48 -4.47
CA VAL A 236 4.98 7.84 -4.48
C VAL A 236 5.79 6.58 -4.19
N ILE A 237 6.81 6.31 -5.00
CA ILE A 237 7.78 5.24 -4.79
C ILE A 237 9.13 5.89 -4.49
N ASP A 238 9.62 5.72 -3.26
CA ASP A 238 10.91 6.25 -2.81
C ASP A 238 11.92 5.11 -2.71
N LEU A 239 12.96 5.15 -3.55
CA LEU A 239 14.14 4.30 -3.45
C LEU A 239 15.26 5.10 -2.78
N THR A 240 15.57 4.75 -1.53
CA THR A 240 16.41 5.58 -0.65
C THR A 240 17.63 4.81 -0.15
N GLN A 241 18.81 5.38 -0.33
CA GLN A 241 19.99 4.99 0.45
C GLN A 241 20.11 5.89 1.68
N VAL A 242 20.16 5.26 2.86
CA VAL A 242 20.24 5.95 4.15
C VAL A 242 21.60 5.69 4.79
N THR A 243 22.37 6.74 5.03
CA THR A 243 23.65 6.67 5.75
C THR A 243 23.47 7.28 7.13
N THR A 244 23.61 6.47 8.18
CA THR A 244 23.49 6.93 9.57
C THR A 244 24.86 7.31 10.14
N HIS A 245 24.93 8.48 10.77
CA HIS A 245 26.11 9.00 11.46
C HIS A 245 25.76 9.30 12.91
N SER A 246 26.61 8.86 13.84
CA SER A 246 26.46 9.13 15.28
C SER A 246 26.74 10.60 15.64
N ALA A 247 27.51 11.31 14.81
CA ALA A 247 27.74 12.75 14.93
C ALA A 247 27.99 13.37 13.54
N PRO A 248 27.77 14.69 13.36
CA PRO A 248 28.19 15.40 12.16
C PRO A 248 29.71 15.23 12.00
N ASN A 249 30.15 14.56 10.92
CA ASN A 249 31.54 14.18 10.61
C ASN A 249 32.07 12.85 11.18
N ALA A 250 31.27 12.06 11.88
CA ALA A 250 31.66 10.69 12.24
C ALA A 250 31.65 9.76 11.00
N PRO A 251 32.48 8.70 10.94
CA PRO A 251 32.38 7.71 9.88
C PRO A 251 30.97 7.08 9.85
N PRO A 252 30.47 6.62 8.68
CA PRO A 252 29.19 5.96 8.56
C PRO A 252 29.08 4.78 9.53
N GLN A 253 28.06 4.79 10.40
CA GLN A 253 27.78 3.67 11.29
C GLN A 253 27.03 2.56 10.56
N GLN A 254 26.13 2.94 9.65
CA GLN A 254 25.27 2.02 8.93
C GLN A 254 24.83 2.63 7.60
N ILE A 255 24.77 1.79 6.56
CA ILE A 255 24.18 2.10 5.27
C ILE A 255 23.02 1.13 5.06
N LEU A 256 21.84 1.66 4.79
CA LEU A 256 20.63 0.91 4.45
C LEU A 256 20.14 1.29 3.06
N HIS A 257 19.53 0.33 2.38
CA HIS A 257 18.84 0.53 1.11
C HIS A 257 17.36 0.23 1.33
N GLU A 258 16.52 1.23 1.20
CA GLU A 258 15.09 1.17 1.50
C GLU A 258 14.29 1.39 0.21
N LEU A 259 13.15 0.70 0.09
CA LEU A 259 12.16 0.92 -0.96
C LEU A 259 10.80 1.05 -0.30
N GLU A 260 10.16 2.18 -0.52
CA GLU A 260 8.91 2.59 0.11
C GLU A 260 7.90 2.96 -0.97
N LEU A 261 6.65 2.55 -0.80
CA LEU A 261 5.50 2.98 -1.59
C LEU A 261 4.56 3.73 -0.66
N GLU A 262 4.17 4.95 -0.99
CA GLU A 262 3.33 5.83 -0.16
C GLU A 262 2.09 6.26 -0.95
N ILE A 263 0.96 6.43 -0.25
CA ILE A 263 -0.20 7.13 -0.79
C ILE A 263 0.07 8.63 -0.77
N ALA A 264 0.16 9.26 -1.94
CA ALA A 264 0.66 10.62 -2.11
C ALA A 264 -0.22 11.71 -1.51
N ARG A 265 -1.54 11.52 -1.54
CA ARG A 265 -2.54 12.53 -1.15
C ARG A 265 -3.28 12.13 0.13
N PRO A 266 -2.79 12.56 1.32
CA PRO A 266 -3.45 12.23 2.58
C PRO A 266 -4.89 12.76 2.65
N GLU A 267 -5.18 13.90 2.04
CA GLU A 267 -6.54 14.46 2.01
C GLU A 267 -7.51 13.60 1.20
N LEU A 268 -7.06 13.03 0.08
CA LEU A 268 -7.88 12.08 -0.68
C LEU A 268 -8.13 10.81 0.14
N LEU A 269 -7.09 10.27 0.78
CA LEU A 269 -7.17 9.10 1.63
C LEU A 269 -8.19 9.30 2.77
N LEU A 270 -8.13 10.44 3.46
CA LEU A 270 -9.06 10.77 4.55
C LEU A 270 -10.49 10.98 4.03
N ALA A 271 -10.64 11.67 2.89
CA ALA A 271 -11.96 11.93 2.30
C ALA A 271 -12.66 10.65 1.84
N THR A 272 -11.93 9.71 1.24
CA THR A 272 -12.50 8.40 0.85
C THR A 272 -12.75 7.51 2.07
N ALA A 273 -11.85 7.52 3.06
CA ALA A 273 -12.04 6.78 4.31
C ALA A 273 -13.31 7.21 5.08
N ALA A 274 -13.64 8.50 5.07
CA ALA A 274 -14.83 9.03 5.72
C ALA A 274 -16.14 8.58 5.05
N LYS A 275 -16.11 8.28 3.75
CA LYS A 275 -17.25 7.79 2.95
C LYS A 275 -17.36 6.27 2.92
N ARG A 276 -16.30 5.56 3.33
CA ARG A 276 -16.29 4.10 3.40
C ARG A 276 -17.42 3.62 4.31
N ASN A 277 -18.25 2.71 3.82
CA ASN A 277 -19.45 2.20 4.49
C ASN A 277 -20.60 3.21 4.73
N ASP A 278 -20.51 4.44 4.21
CA ASP A 278 -21.60 5.41 4.33
C ASP A 278 -22.71 5.12 3.29
N VAL A 279 -23.80 4.52 3.74
CA VAL A 279 -24.94 4.15 2.89
C VAL A 279 -25.66 5.36 2.25
N THR A 280 -25.36 6.59 2.68
CA THR A 280 -26.00 7.80 2.16
C THR A 280 -25.33 8.36 0.90
N VAL A 281 -24.08 7.96 0.61
CA VAL A 281 -23.35 8.38 -0.60
C VAL A 281 -23.50 7.35 -1.73
N SER A 282 -23.03 7.67 -2.94
CA SER A 282 -23.08 6.72 -4.07
C SER A 282 -22.22 5.48 -3.83
N GLU A 283 -22.51 4.37 -4.53
CA GLU A 283 -21.70 3.15 -4.45
C GLU A 283 -20.23 3.40 -4.82
N HIS A 284 -19.99 4.18 -5.87
CA HIS A 284 -18.66 4.61 -6.30
C HIS A 284 -17.90 5.35 -5.19
N GLU A 285 -18.57 6.25 -4.46
CA GLU A 285 -17.94 6.98 -3.36
C GLU A 285 -17.65 6.09 -2.15
N ARG A 286 -18.53 5.11 -1.86
CA ARG A 286 -18.28 4.13 -0.79
C ARG A 286 -17.10 3.22 -1.11
N SER A 287 -16.94 2.82 -2.38
CA SER A 287 -15.88 1.90 -2.80
C SER A 287 -14.54 2.58 -3.07
N ALA A 288 -14.51 3.92 -3.22
CA ALA A 288 -13.30 4.66 -3.58
C ALA A 288 -12.11 4.42 -2.64
N PHE A 289 -12.35 4.22 -1.35
CA PHE A 289 -11.28 3.88 -0.40
C PHE A 289 -10.71 2.49 -0.67
N ASP A 290 -11.57 1.48 -0.82
CA ASP A 290 -11.14 0.10 -1.07
C ASP A 290 -10.42 -0.02 -2.43
N GLU A 291 -10.85 0.76 -3.44
CA GLU A 291 -10.19 0.86 -4.75
C GLU A 291 -8.79 1.50 -4.66
N LEU A 292 -8.63 2.54 -3.84
CA LEU A 292 -7.32 3.15 -3.57
C LEU A 292 -6.38 2.14 -2.88
N ILE A 293 -6.88 1.41 -1.89
CA ILE A 293 -6.11 0.36 -1.20
C ILE A 293 -5.79 -0.81 -2.15
N ARG A 294 -6.72 -1.22 -3.01
CA ARG A 294 -6.48 -2.23 -4.05
C ARG A 294 -5.31 -1.83 -4.95
N ALA A 295 -5.30 -0.60 -5.46
CA ALA A 295 -4.20 -0.09 -6.27
C ALA A 295 -2.87 -0.01 -5.50
N PHE A 296 -2.91 0.41 -4.23
CA PHE A 296 -1.76 0.41 -3.33
C PHE A 296 -1.16 -0.99 -3.13
N VAL A 297 -2.00 -1.98 -2.81
CA VAL A 297 -1.60 -3.39 -2.63
C VAL A 297 -1.03 -3.96 -3.93
N ASN A 298 -1.66 -3.67 -5.07
CA ASN A 298 -1.17 -4.14 -6.36
C ASN A 298 0.21 -3.58 -6.69
N ASN A 299 0.45 -2.29 -6.44
CA ASN A 299 1.76 -1.68 -6.62
C ASN A 299 2.80 -2.28 -5.67
N ALA A 300 2.46 -2.52 -4.40
CA ALA A 300 3.36 -3.21 -3.46
C ALA A 300 3.72 -4.63 -3.95
N ARG A 301 2.73 -5.41 -4.40
CA ARG A 301 2.93 -6.76 -4.97
C ARG A 301 3.84 -6.74 -6.19
N ILE A 302 3.71 -5.75 -7.08
CA ILE A 302 4.63 -5.59 -8.23
C ILE A 302 6.06 -5.32 -7.76
N LEU A 303 6.26 -4.45 -6.75
CA LEU A 303 7.59 -4.21 -6.20
C LEU A 303 8.18 -5.47 -5.57
N VAL A 304 7.41 -6.20 -4.76
CA VAL A 304 7.84 -7.47 -4.13
C VAL A 304 8.18 -8.53 -5.18
N LYS A 305 7.37 -8.66 -6.23
CA LYS A 305 7.62 -9.62 -7.33
C LYS A 305 8.95 -9.34 -8.04
N ASN A 306 9.32 -8.07 -8.19
CA ASN A 306 10.57 -7.63 -8.78
C ASN A 306 11.75 -7.56 -7.79
N SER A 307 11.63 -8.19 -6.61
CA SER A 307 12.75 -8.33 -5.65
C SER A 307 13.82 -9.33 -6.09
N MET A 308 13.58 -10.07 -7.18
CA MET A 308 14.53 -11.03 -7.75
C MET A 308 15.52 -10.29 -8.66
N THR A 309 16.82 -10.41 -8.36
CA THR A 309 17.87 -10.09 -9.34
C THR A 309 18.00 -11.26 -10.30
N GLU A 310 18.10 -11.02 -11.61
CA GLU A 310 18.45 -12.07 -12.58
C GLU A 310 19.69 -12.85 -12.08
N GLY A 311 19.57 -14.17 -11.94
CA GLY A 311 20.68 -15.06 -11.56
C GLY A 311 20.46 -15.99 -10.37
N GLY A 312 19.28 -16.61 -10.21
CA GLY A 312 19.13 -17.65 -9.18
C GLY A 312 17.90 -18.53 -9.32
N TRP A 313 18.06 -19.64 -10.05
CA TRP A 313 17.45 -20.94 -9.78
C TRP A 313 18.57 -21.95 -9.58
#